data_AF-A0A0Q5I771-F1
#
_entry.id   AF-A0A0Q5I771-F1
#
_cell.length_a   1.000
_cell.length_b   1.000
_cell.length_c   1.000
_cell.angle_alpha   90.00
_cell.angle_beta   90.00
_cell.angle_gamma   90.00
#
_symmetry.space_group_name_H-M   'P 1'
#
loop_
_entity.id
_entity.type
_entity.pdbx_description
1 polymer ?
#
loop_
_entity_poly.entity_id
_entity_poly.type
_entity_poly.pdbx_seq_one_letter_code
_entity_poly.pdbx_strand_id
1 'polypeptide(L)' 'MPKFTGYVSDHTKFIEELKAKTPGMEERQQEGRSLLWDKLPISLDEEARIKESRLRQNAYPYQTKF' A
#
# COMPACT_ATOMS: atom_id res chain seq x y z
N MET A 1 37.61 -6.28 1.92
CA MET A 1 36.69 -6.79 0.88
C MET A 1 36.18 -5.60 0.08
N PRO A 2 36.26 -5.60 -1.25
CA PRO A 2 35.70 -4.52 -2.05
C PRO A 2 34.16 -4.56 -1.97
N LYS A 3 33.55 -3.42 -1.68
CA LYS A 3 32.09 -3.27 -1.60
C LYS A 3 31.58 -3.02 -3.02
N PHE A 4 30.83 -3.97 -3.59
CA PHE A 4 30.18 -3.76 -4.88
C PHE A 4 29.18 -2.61 -4.75
N THR A 5 29.48 -1.50 -5.42
CA THR A 5 28.60 -0.34 -5.53
C THR A 5 28.15 -0.28 -6.99
N GLY A 6 26.84 -0.28 -7.24
CA GLY A 6 26.29 -0.20 -8.60
C GLY A 6 25.64 -1.46 -9.16
N TYR A 7 25.39 -2.51 -8.36
CA TYR A 7 24.47 -3.56 -8.81
C TYR A 7 23.05 -2.98 -8.91
N VAL A 8 22.46 -3.09 -10.11
CA VAL A 8 21.06 -2.77 -10.39
C VAL A 8 20.39 -4.05 -10.86
N SER A 9 19.30 -4.44 -10.20
CA SER A 9 18.58 -5.66 -10.54
C SER A 9 17.90 -5.54 -11.90
N ASP A 10 17.67 -6.67 -12.57
CA ASP A 10 16.97 -6.68 -13.87
C ASP A 10 15.54 -6.14 -13.75
N HIS A 11 14.89 -6.34 -12.59
CA HIS A 11 13.59 -5.76 -12.28
C HIS A 11 13.63 -4.23 -12.27
N THR A 12 14.67 -3.66 -11.67
CA THR A 12 14.84 -2.20 -11.61
C THR A 12 15.02 -1.63 -13.01
N LYS A 13 15.87 -2.24 -13.84
CA LYS A 13 16.06 -1.84 -15.25
C LYS A 13 14.76 -1.94 -16.05
N PHE A 14 14.02 -3.04 -15.88
CA PHE A 14 12.72 -3.23 -16.53
C PHE A 14 11.72 -2.13 -16.16
N ILE A 15 11.60 -1.78 -14.88
CA ILE A 15 10.69 -0.72 -14.42
C ILE A 15 11.10 0.63 -15.00
N GLU A 16 12.39 0.95 -15.02
CA GLU A 16 12.91 2.20 -15.59
C GLU A 16 12.60 2.30 -17.08
N GLU A 17 12.85 1.24 -17.86
CA GLU A 17 12.51 1.20 -19.28
C GLU A 17 11.00 1.34 -19.53
N LEU A 18 10.17 0.70 -18.71
CA LEU A 18 8.72 0.76 -18.83
C LEU A 18 8.20 2.19 -18.61
N LYS A 19 8.74 2.89 -17.60
CA LYS A 19 8.41 4.30 -17.31
C LYS A 19 8.86 5.21 -18.45
N ALA A 20 10.07 5.01 -18.98
CA ALA A 20 10.59 5.81 -20.10
C ALA A 20 9.73 5.66 -21.37
N LYS A 21 9.28 4.43 -21.65
CA LYS A 21 8.40 4.13 -22.79
C LYS A 21 6.96 4.63 -22.60
N THR A 22 6.56 4.94 -21.36
CA THR A 22 5.18 5.29 -21.00
C THR A 22 5.11 6.60 -20.21
N PRO A 23 5.28 7.76 -20.85
CA PRO A 23 5.12 9.05 -20.19
C PRO A 23 3.76 9.17 -19.46
N GLY A 24 3.75 9.77 -18.27
CA GLY A 24 2.54 9.91 -17.44
C GLY A 24 2.05 8.63 -16.76
N MET A 25 2.83 7.54 -16.77
CA MET A 25 2.47 6.31 -16.06
C MET A 25 2.37 6.50 -14.54
N GLU A 26 3.28 7.26 -13.93
CA GLU A 26 3.31 7.47 -12.48
C GLU A 26 2.11 8.26 -11.98
N GLU A 27 1.70 9.29 -12.72
CA GLU A 27 0.49 10.07 -12.42
C GLU A 27 -0.75 9.17 -12.46
N ARG A 28 -0.92 8.37 -13.52
CA ARG A 28 -2.02 7.40 -13.61
C ARG A 28 -1.96 6.32 -12.52
N GLN A 29 -0.76 5.91 -12.10
CA GLN A 29 -0.59 4.99 -10.99
C GLN A 29 -1.08 5.62 -9.68
N GLN A 30 -0.73 6.89 -9.45
CA GLN A 30 -1.18 7.64 -8.28
C GLN A 30 -2.69 7.86 -8.30
N GLU A 31 -3.27 8.25 -9.43
CA GLU A 31 -4.72 8.37 -9.61
C GLU A 31 -5.42 7.03 -9.33
N GLY A 32 -4.95 5.94 -9.93
CA GLY A 32 -5.52 4.61 -9.70
C GLY A 32 -5.45 4.16 -8.23
N ARG A 33 -4.35 4.48 -7.54
CA ARG A 33 -4.22 4.24 -6.10
C ARG A 33 -5.18 5.10 -5.28
N SER A 34 -5.33 6.37 -5.63
CA SER A 34 -6.20 7.31 -4.91
C SER A 34 -7.68 6.90 -4.90
N LEU A 35 -8.13 6.14 -5.91
CA LEU A 35 -9.51 5.71 -6.01
C LEU A 35 -9.89 4.64 -4.96
N LEU A 36 -9.04 3.64 -4.74
CA LEU A 36 -9.42 2.43 -3.98
C LEU A 36 -8.39 1.98 -2.93
N TRP A 37 -7.18 2.54 -2.95
CA TRP A 37 -6.07 2.09 -2.10
C TRP A 37 -5.63 3.14 -1.09
N ASP A 38 -5.40 4.37 -1.53
CA ASP A 38 -4.88 5.41 -0.66
C ASP A 38 -6.02 5.92 0.23
N LYS A 39 -5.91 5.62 1.52
CA LYS A 39 -6.83 6.15 2.52
C LYS A 39 -6.46 7.60 2.81
N LEU A 40 -7.41 8.51 2.59
CA LEU A 40 -7.26 9.90 3.00
C LEU A 40 -7.14 9.98 4.54
N PRO A 41 -6.40 10.99 5.05
CA PRO A 41 -6.41 11.28 6.48
C PRO A 41 -7.85 11.50 6.96
N ILE A 42 -8.21 10.87 8.07
CA ILE A 42 -9.49 11.07 8.74
C ILE A 42 -9.31 12.07 9.88
N SER A 43 -10.37 12.80 10.24
CA SER A 43 -10.30 13.77 11.34
C SER A 43 -10.17 13.05 12.68
N LEU A 44 -9.63 13.73 13.71
CA LEU A 44 -9.51 13.17 15.06
C LEU A 44 -10.88 12.73 15.64
N ASP A 45 -11.95 13.45 15.31
CA ASP A 45 -13.31 13.10 15.71
C ASP A 45 -13.79 11.81 15.02
N GLU A 46 -13.51 11.64 13.73
CA GLU A 46 -13.84 10.42 13.01
C GLU A 46 -13.01 9.22 13.51
N GLU A 47 -11.72 9.42 13.81
CA GLU A 47 -10.88 8.41 14.45
C GLU A 47 -11.47 7.94 15.79
N ALA A 48 -11.92 8.89 16.62
CA ALA A 48 -12.57 8.57 17.89
C ALA A 48 -13.85 7.76 17.68
N ARG A 49 -14.73 8.19 16.77
CA ARG A 49 -15.97 7.47 16.45
C ARG A 49 -15.73 6.07 15.89
N ILE A 50 -14.75 5.90 14.99
CA ILE A 50 -14.37 4.57 14.47
C ILE A 50 -13.88 3.65 15.60
N LYS A 51 -13.08 4.19 16.53
CA LYS A 51 -12.56 3.43 17.67
C LYS A 51 -13.68 3.01 18.62
N GLU A 52 -14.62 3.90 18.91
CA GLU A 52 -15.80 3.63 19.75
C GLU A 52 -16.74 2.61 19.11
N SER A 53 -16.91 2.67 17.78
CA SER A 53 -17.77 1.77 17.01
C SER A 53 -17.21 0.35 16.87
N ARG A 54 -15.94 0.11 17.23
CA ARG A 54 -15.24 -1.13 16.93
C ARG A 54 -15.73 -2.28 17.83
N LEU A 55 -16.38 -3.27 17.23
CA LEU A 55 -16.73 -4.52 17.91
C LEU A 55 -15.53 -5.47 17.95
N ARG A 56 -15.27 -6.07 19.12
CA ARG A 56 -14.25 -7.12 19.25
C ARG A 56 -14.71 -8.38 18.51
N GLN A 57 -13.95 -8.78 17.50
CA GLN A 57 -14.16 -10.05 16.81
C GLN A 57 -13.26 -11.14 17.40
N ASN A 58 -13.77 -12.36 17.49
CA ASN A 58 -12.98 -13.52 17.90
C ASN A 58 -11.94 -13.83 16.83
N ALA A 59 -10.72 -14.22 17.22
CA ALA A 59 -9.65 -14.60 16.29
C ALA A 59 -10.07 -15.78 15.38
N TYR A 60 -10.92 -16.65 15.90
CA TYR A 60 -11.49 -17.78 15.17
C TYR A 60 -13.02 -17.71 15.28
N PRO A 61 -13.72 -17.06 14.32
CA PRO A 61 -15.18 -16.88 14.34
C PRO A 61 -15.97 -18.19 14.43
N TYR A 62 -15.37 -19.28 13.96
CA TYR A 62 -15.98 -20.61 13.91
C TYR A 62 -15.41 -21.58 14.94
N GLN A 63 -14.55 -21.13 15.86
CA GLN A 63 -14.05 -22.01 16.91
C GLN A 63 -15.18 -22.31 17.89
N THR A 64 -15.62 -23.56 17.92
CA THR A 64 -16.55 -24.06 18.91
C THR A 64 -15.90 -23.94 20.29
N LYS A 65 -16.60 -23.28 21.23
CA LYS A 65 -16.17 -23.24 22.63
C LYS A 65 -16.45 -24.64 23.21
N PHE A 66 -15.40 -25.36 23.59
CA PHE A 66 -15.52 -26.59 24.39
C PHE A 66 -15.60 -26.21 25.88
#